data_AF-D4MXA2-F1
#
_entry.id   AF-D4MXA2-F1
#
_cell.length_a   1.000
_cell.length_b   1.000
_cell.length_c   1.000
_cell.angle_alpha   90.00
_cell.angle_beta   90.00
_cell.angle_gamma   90.00
#
_symmetry.space_group_name_H-M   'P 1'
#
loop_
_entity.id
_entity.type
_entity.pdbx_description
1 polymer ?
#
loop_
_entity_poly.entity_id
_entity_poly.type
_entity_poly.pdbx_seq_one_letter_code
_entity_poly.pdbx_strand_id
1 'polypeptide(L)'
;MKVETWCSQNGITKSNYYYRLRRVREAYIETTQSSETTFVELPVMSESEKSEKQESKNLPVARIHTDDNLSIDIFSSISADQIQSLIGAVTNVK
;
A
#
# COMPACT_ATOMS: atom_id res chain seq x y z
N MET A 1 17.86 -17.37 -0.74
CA MET A 1 19.07 -18.11 -0.29
C MET A 1 18.78 -18.76 1.05
N LYS A 2 19.16 -20.03 1.28
CA LYS A 2 18.93 -20.71 2.57
C LYS A 2 20.04 -20.35 3.56
N VAL A 3 19.73 -20.29 4.86
CA VAL A 3 20.73 -19.93 5.90
C VAL A 3 21.88 -20.92 5.90
N GLU A 4 21.59 -22.21 5.68
CA GLU A 4 22.57 -23.29 5.62
C GLU A 4 23.57 -23.04 4.49
N THR A 5 23.09 -22.72 3.29
CA THR A 5 23.94 -22.40 2.13
C THR A 5 24.84 -21.19 2.38
N TRP A 6 24.33 -20.16 3.04
CA TRP A 6 25.11 -18.97 3.37
C TRP A 6 26.18 -19.27 4.44
N CYS A 7 25.80 -20.03 5.47
CA CYS A 7 26.71 -20.48 6.52
C CYS A 7 27.88 -21.30 5.96
N SER A 8 27.61 -22.25 5.06
CA SER A 8 28.65 -23.05 4.39
C SER A 8 29.60 -22.20 3.55
N GLN A 9 29.08 -21.23 2.79
CA GLN A 9 29.90 -20.32 1.98
C GLN A 9 30.77 -19.39 2.81
N ASN A 10 30.29 -18.98 3.99
CA ASN A 10 30.98 -18.06 4.88
C ASN A 10 31.78 -18.76 5.98
N GLY A 11 31.84 -20.10 5.98
CA GLY A 11 32.59 -20.88 6.96
C GLY A 11 32.12 -20.70 8.41
N ILE A 12 30.84 -20.40 8.64
CA ILE A 12 30.30 -20.23 9.99
C ILE A 12 29.19 -21.23 10.32
N THR A 13 28.97 -21.45 11.61
CA THR A 13 27.85 -22.26 12.08
C THR A 13 26.55 -21.47 12.06
N LYS A 14 25.43 -22.19 11.98
CA LYS A 14 24.08 -21.61 12.05
C LYS A 14 23.85 -20.83 13.35
N SER A 15 24.40 -21.32 14.47
CA SER A 15 24.36 -20.62 15.76
C SER A 15 25.09 -19.28 15.73
N ASN A 16 26.29 -19.24 15.12
CA ASN A 16 27.05 -17.99 14.95
C ASN A 16 26.30 -17.00 14.04
N TYR A 17 25.67 -17.47 12.96
CA TYR A 17 24.83 -16.64 12.10
C TYR A 17 23.72 -15.94 12.89
N TYR A 18 22.93 -16.70 13.65
CA TYR A 18 21.82 -16.12 14.41
C TYR A 18 22.29 -15.22 15.56
N TYR A 19 23.41 -15.56 16.19
CA TYR A 19 24.02 -14.69 17.20
C TYR A 19 24.39 -13.31 16.61
N ARG A 20 25.09 -13.29 15.46
CA ARG A 20 25.46 -12.05 14.77
C ARG A 20 24.23 -11.27 14.30
N LEU A 21 23.23 -11.96 13.74
CA LEU A 21 21.99 -11.32 13.31
C LEU A 21 21.24 -10.67 14.48
N ARG A 22 21.20 -11.33 15.64
CA ARG A 22 20.63 -10.77 16.86
C ARG A 22 21.35 -9.48 17.27
N ARG A 23 22.68 -9.50 17.31
CA ARG A 23 23.50 -8.33 17.64
C ARG A 23 23.27 -7.15 16.69
N VAL A 24 23.16 -7.41 15.39
CA VAL A 24 22.84 -6.39 14.38
C VAL A 24 21.47 -5.77 14.64
N ARG A 25 20.46 -6.59 14.95
CA ARG A 25 19.11 -6.09 15.28
C ARG A 25 19.10 -5.23 16.53
N GLU A 26 19.79 -5.66 17.58
CA GLU A 26 19.89 -4.89 18.83
C GLU A 26 20.57 -3.54 18.59
N ALA A 27 21.70 -3.50 17.86
CA ALA A 27 22.36 -2.25 17.51
C ALA A 27 21.50 -1.32 16.63
N TYR A 28 20.74 -1.89 15.69
CA TYR A 28 19.78 -1.11 14.88
C TYR A 28 18.65 -0.53 15.75
N ILE A 29 18.12 -1.29 16.70
CA ILE A 29 17.09 -0.81 17.62
C ILE A 29 17.65 0.31 18.52
N GLU A 30 18.83 0.14 19.10
CA GLU A 30 19.47 1.17 19.93
C GLU A 30 19.71 2.48 19.16
N THR A 31 20.16 2.38 17.90
CA THR A 31 20.40 3.56 17.05
C THR A 31 19.10 4.23 16.60
N THR A 32 18.05 3.47 16.28
CA THR A 32 16.74 4.00 15.90
C THR A 32 15.90 4.50 17.06
N GLN A 33 16.10 3.99 18.28
CA GLN A 33 15.47 4.53 19.49
C GLN A 33 16.15 5.82 19.97
N SER A 34 17.41 6.05 19.60
CA SER A 34 18.11 7.32 19.86
C SER A 34 17.60 8.47 18.99
N SER A 35 17.02 8.21 17.82
CA SER A 35 16.17 9.20 17.13
C SER A 35 14.81 9.12 17.79
N GLU A 36 14.42 10.16 18.55
CA GLU A 36 13.17 10.25 19.32
C GLU A 36 12.03 9.46 18.67
N THR A 37 11.75 8.26 19.19
CA THR A 37 10.58 7.50 18.77
C THR A 37 9.37 8.26 19.29
N THR A 38 8.85 9.18 18.48
CA THR A 38 7.54 9.80 18.72
C THR A 38 6.53 8.67 18.77
N PHE A 39 6.11 8.29 19.97
CA PHE A 39 4.98 7.39 20.16
C PHE A 39 3.78 8.05 19.51
N VAL A 40 3.38 7.54 18.34
CA VAL A 40 2.10 7.90 17.74
C VAL A 40 1.09 6.94 18.32
N GLU A 41 0.29 7.42 19.27
CA GLU A 41 -0.88 6.68 19.73
C GLU A 41 -1.79 6.44 18.53
N LEU A 42 -1.89 5.19 18.11
CA LEU A 42 -2.89 4.75 17.15
C LEU A 42 -4.24 4.85 17.85
N PRO A 43 -5.22 5.60 17.31
CA PRO A 43 -6.53 5.67 17.92
C PRO A 43 -7.10 4.26 18.06
N VAL A 44 -7.46 3.89 19.29
CA VAL A 44 -8.15 2.64 19.57
C VAL A 44 -9.51 2.74 18.91
N MET A 45 -9.71 1.99 17.83
CA MET A 45 -11.03 1.82 17.25
C MET A 45 -11.91 1.17 18.31
N SER A 46 -12.78 1.97 18.93
CA SER A 46 -13.80 1.45 19.82
C SER A 46 -14.69 0.48 19.02
N GLU A 47 -15.06 -0.65 19.62
CA GLU A 47 -15.93 -1.67 19.01
C GLU A 47 -17.33 -1.14 18.60
N SER A 48 -17.59 0.15 18.81
CA SER A 48 -18.76 0.87 18.31
C SER A 48 -18.69 1.24 16.82
N GLU A 49 -17.54 1.13 16.16
CA GLU A 49 -17.44 1.36 14.69
C GLU A 49 -17.68 0.07 13.89
N LYS A 50 -18.55 -0.81 14.36
CA LYS A 50 -19.14 -1.87 13.55
C LYS A 50 -20.43 -1.40 12.88
N SER A 51 -20.49 -0.19 12.33
CA SER A 51 -21.50 0.20 11.35
C SER A 51 -21.28 1.60 10.75
N GLU A 52 -20.07 1.95 10.34
CA GLU A 52 -19.94 2.98 9.30
C GLU A 52 -19.08 2.39 8.20
N LYS A 53 -19.75 1.99 7.12
CA LYS A 53 -19.12 1.80 5.82
C LYS A 53 -18.16 2.96 5.65
N GLN A 54 -16.87 2.65 5.53
CA GLN A 54 -15.89 3.61 5.05
C GLN A 54 -16.49 4.24 3.81
N GLU A 55 -16.98 5.47 3.96
CA GLU A 55 -17.35 6.32 2.84
C GLU A 55 -16.00 6.74 2.28
N SER A 56 -15.38 5.81 1.53
CA SER A 56 -14.28 6.10 0.65
C SER A 56 -14.72 7.32 -0.11
N LYS A 57 -14.05 8.45 0.10
CA LYS A 57 -14.29 9.67 -0.67
C LYS A 57 -14.19 9.26 -2.14
N ASN A 58 -15.35 9.01 -2.76
CA ASN A 58 -15.49 8.54 -4.13
C ASN A 58 -15.17 9.74 -5.01
N LEU A 59 -13.89 10.07 -5.06
CA LEU A 59 -13.36 11.11 -5.91
C LEU A 59 -13.04 10.47 -7.26
N PRO A 60 -13.47 11.08 -8.38
CA PRO A 60 -13.11 10.58 -9.70
C PRO A 60 -11.59 10.65 -9.87
N VAL A 61 -11.03 9.59 -10.46
CA VAL A 61 -9.61 9.50 -10.83
C VAL A 61 -9.33 10.31 -12.11
N ALA A 62 -10.34 10.45 -12.96
CA ALA A 62 -10.27 11.33 -14.14
C ALA A 62 -11.64 11.96 -14.41
N ARG A 63 -11.63 13.17 -14.95
CA ARG A 63 -12.82 13.90 -15.39
C ARG A 63 -12.61 14.42 -16.81
N ILE A 64 -13.54 14.11 -17.71
CA ILE A 64 -13.52 14.55 -19.10
C ILE A 64 -14.60 15.61 -19.27
N HIS A 65 -14.25 16.77 -19.83
CA HIS A 65 -15.19 17.85 -20.15
C HIS A 65 -15.32 18.00 -21.66
N THR A 66 -16.55 18.20 -22.14
CA THR A 66 -16.86 18.54 -23.54
C THR A 66 -17.42 19.96 -23.60
N ASP A 67 -17.25 20.63 -24.74
CA ASP A 67 -17.74 22.00 -24.99
C ASP A 67 -19.27 22.12 -24.83
N ASP A 68 -20.01 21.02 -25.00
CA ASP A 68 -21.47 20.93 -24.80
C ASP A 68 -21.90 20.81 -23.32
N ASN A 69 -21.03 21.22 -22.39
CA ASN A 69 -21.27 21.18 -20.94
C ASN A 69 -21.50 19.74 -20.39
N LEU A 70 -21.07 18.72 -21.14
CA LEU A 70 -21.05 17.33 -20.71
C LEU A 70 -19.77 17.06 -19.90
N SER A 71 -19.92 16.43 -18.73
CA SER A 71 -18.79 15.97 -17.90
C SER A 71 -18.93 14.48 -17.65
N ILE A 72 -17.83 13.75 -17.81
CA ILE A 72 -17.77 12.30 -17.53
C ILE A 72 -16.73 12.07 -16.44
N ASP A 73 -17.20 11.50 -15.32
CA ASP A 73 -16.39 11.20 -14.14
C ASP A 73 -16.02 9.71 -14.13
N ILE A 74 -14.72 9.43 -14.13
CA ILE A 74 -14.17 8.06 -14.14
C ILE A 74 -13.65 7.73 -12.75
N PHE A 75 -14.16 6.66 -12.16
CA PHE A 75 -13.77 6.17 -10.84
C PHE A 75 -12.80 4.98 -10.95
N SER A 76 -12.01 4.74 -9.90
CA SER A 76 -11.05 3.62 -9.85
C SER A 76 -11.69 2.23 -9.96
N SER A 77 -13.00 2.14 -9.74
CA SER A 77 -13.78 0.90 -9.82
C SER A 77 -14.22 0.53 -11.24
N ILE A 78 -13.98 1.39 -12.24
CA ILE A 78 -14.43 1.14 -13.61
C ILE A 78 -13.70 -0.05 -14.23
N SER A 79 -14.43 -0.91 -14.96
CA SER A 79 -13.82 -2.02 -15.71
C SER A 79 -13.36 -1.58 -17.12
N ALA A 80 -12.45 -2.35 -17.72
CA ALA A 80 -12.00 -2.12 -19.09
C ALA A 80 -13.17 -2.16 -20.09
N ASP A 81 -14.11 -3.10 -19.93
CA ASP A 81 -15.27 -3.26 -20.81
C ASP A 81 -16.21 -2.04 -20.74
N GLN A 82 -16.34 -1.43 -19.56
CA GLN A 82 -17.12 -0.20 -19.38
C GLN A 82 -16.45 0.99 -20.05
N ILE A 83 -15.12 1.11 -19.96
CA ILE A 83 -14.38 2.14 -20.70
C ILE A 83 -14.56 1.95 -22.21
N GLN A 84 -14.43 0.72 -22.72
CA GLN A 84 -14.61 0.44 -24.16
C GLN A 84 -16.04 0.75 -24.62
N SER A 85 -17.04 0.37 -23.84
CA SER A 85 -18.45 0.66 -24.14
C SER A 85 -18.71 2.17 -24.15
N LEU A 86 -18.14 2.91 -23.20
CA LEU A 86 -18.24 4.36 -23.14
C LEU A 86 -17.61 5.02 -24.37
N ILE A 87 -16.37 4.62 -24.73
CA ILE A 87 -15.68 5.11 -25.94
C ILE A 87 -16.51 4.81 -27.20
N GLY A 88 -17.07 3.61 -27.29
CA GLY A 88 -17.97 3.23 -28.38
C GLY A 88 -19.23 4.10 -28.45
N ALA A 89 -19.82 4.44 -27.30
CA ALA A 89 -21.00 5.30 -27.27
C ALA A 89 -20.69 6.74 -27.73
N VAL A 90 -19.61 7.34 -27.24
CA VAL A 90 -19.25 8.73 -27.61
C VAL A 90 -18.76 8.86 -29.05
N THR A 91 -18.15 7.81 -29.61
CA THR A 91 -17.69 7.82 -31.02
C THR A 91 -18.81 7.56 -32.03
N ASN A 92 -19.94 7.00 -31.59
CA ASN A 92 -21.12 6.77 -32.44
C ASN A 92 -22.13 7.92 -32.41
N VAL A 93 -21.89 8.98 -31.66
CA VAL A 93 -22.65 10.23 -31.77
C VAL A 93 -22.18 10.94 -33.04
N LYS A 94 -23.00 10.88 -34.08
CA LYS A 94 -22.79 11.51 -35.38
C LYS A 94 -23.89 12.53 -35.65
#